data_AF-A0A8X8I719-F1
#
_entry.id   AF-A0A8X8I719-F1
#
_cell.length_a   1.000
_cell.length_b   1.000
_cell.length_c   1.000
_cell.angle_alpha   90.00
_cell.angle_beta   90.00
_cell.angle_gamma   90.00
#
_symmetry.space_group_name_H-M   'P 1'
#
loop_
_entity.id
_entity.type
_entity.pdbx_description
1 polymer ?
#
loop_
_entity_poly.entity_id
_entity_poly.type
_entity_poly.pdbx_seq_one_letter_code
_entity_poly.pdbx_strand_id
1 'polypeptide(L)'
;MKKIIFLMVDSLMPAILEKGFQKRIIPALQFLRERGQYRADCVTVFPTMTASVDSSLATGVYPNVHKVPSLIWYDPVQKEIINYINGYKCVSRLGLGKCARNVLFNLNEKHLSRSVKTIFEELAELGLTSASINLIIHRGLARHKLDLPVYMKWISGIKGEPTVSGPEILTLGAIAYPSLLQHKLKSYAIGLTKLCGINDDFAIDVSADLIKQGKQPDFMLIYLPDNDHKIHKKSPQHGELPLIQVDQHIQKLLNAYGSWEKALQENIIIVSSDHGQTHVGIEEDYNINLDHLLHDYRVLQLGEKVSGGHQLVVCNNERMAYLYPLQPEINKKIVALLKAEARIDLIAWKEDNQVVVMEGGSGREMSFKPNGPFVDPYGSTWALTGDLAVMDISLKGQKIEYGDYPDGLARLYGALFSQEFPLIVITARPRFEFKSRYYPTHNNGGSHGSLHKWDSLIPLIVAGDESGSSLPSRLVDFKGYILNLFKSHYLQ
;
A
#
# COMPACT_ATOMS: atom_id res chain seq x y z
N MET A 1 -22.85 -10.06 18.99
CA MET A 1 -22.23 -9.13 18.02
C MET A 1 -21.39 -9.96 17.06
N LYS A 2 -21.49 -9.72 15.75
CA LYS A 2 -20.60 -10.36 14.78
C LYS A 2 -19.20 -9.78 14.93
N LYS A 3 -18.18 -10.61 14.79
CA LYS A 3 -16.78 -10.17 14.70
C LYS A 3 -16.48 -9.73 13.26
N ILE A 4 -15.37 -9.04 13.03
CA ILE A 4 -14.98 -8.59 11.70
C ILE A 4 -13.65 -9.22 11.31
N ILE A 5 -13.61 -9.85 10.14
CA ILE A 5 -12.39 -10.36 9.53
C ILE A 5 -12.15 -9.58 8.24
N PHE A 6 -11.00 -8.92 8.14
CA PHE A 6 -10.55 -8.24 6.94
C PHE A 6 -9.35 -8.97 6.35
N LEU A 7 -9.57 -9.61 5.21
CA LEU A 7 -8.54 -10.18 4.34
C LEU A 7 -8.04 -9.10 3.37
N MET A 8 -6.81 -8.66 3.57
CA MET A 8 -6.08 -7.77 2.65
C MET A 8 -5.21 -8.63 1.73
N VAL A 9 -5.62 -8.75 0.46
CA VAL A 9 -4.90 -9.53 -0.55
C VAL A 9 -4.06 -8.58 -1.41
N ASP A 10 -2.75 -8.75 -1.34
CA ASP A 10 -1.82 -7.89 -2.08
C ASP A 10 -2.00 -8.07 -3.59
N SER A 11 -2.13 -6.96 -4.34
CA SER A 11 -2.32 -6.97 -5.81
C SER A 11 -3.53 -7.75 -6.34
N LEU A 12 -4.63 -7.83 -5.59
CA LEU A 12 -5.89 -8.40 -6.04
C LEU A 12 -6.64 -7.41 -6.96
N MET A 13 -6.57 -7.64 -8.27
CA MET A 13 -7.13 -6.73 -9.27
C MET A 13 -8.60 -7.05 -9.63
N PRO A 14 -9.47 -6.03 -9.77
CA PRO A 14 -10.89 -6.24 -10.12
C PRO A 14 -11.07 -7.01 -11.44
N ALA A 15 -10.27 -6.71 -12.46
CA ALA A 15 -10.40 -7.36 -13.77
C ALA A 15 -10.08 -8.87 -13.73
N ILE A 16 -9.19 -9.31 -12.85
CA ILE A 16 -8.90 -10.75 -12.68
C ILE A 16 -10.01 -11.40 -11.87
N LEU A 17 -10.48 -10.71 -10.83
CA LEU A 17 -11.58 -11.19 -9.99
C LEU A 17 -12.87 -11.41 -10.81
N GLU A 18 -13.22 -10.48 -11.71
CA GLU A 18 -14.37 -10.64 -12.62
C GLU A 18 -14.24 -11.86 -13.53
N LYS A 19 -13.05 -12.08 -14.11
CA LYS A 19 -12.79 -13.29 -14.91
C LYS A 19 -12.93 -14.55 -14.06
N GLY A 20 -12.43 -14.51 -12.83
CA GLY A 20 -12.57 -15.60 -11.86
C GLY A 20 -14.03 -15.97 -11.59
N PHE A 21 -14.88 -14.96 -11.35
CA PHE A 21 -16.32 -15.15 -11.14
C PHE A 21 -17.01 -15.72 -12.39
N GLN A 22 -16.72 -15.16 -13.57
CA GLN A 22 -17.29 -15.64 -14.83
C GLN A 22 -16.93 -17.10 -15.12
N LYS A 23 -15.69 -17.50 -14.83
CA LYS A 23 -15.20 -18.88 -15.00
C LYS A 23 -15.56 -19.81 -13.84
N ARG A 24 -16.12 -19.28 -12.75
CA ARG A 24 -16.47 -20.02 -11.51
C ARG A 24 -15.29 -20.83 -10.93
N ILE A 25 -14.09 -20.24 -10.95
CA ILE A 25 -12.84 -20.86 -10.45
C ILE A 25 -12.47 -20.42 -9.03
N ILE A 26 -13.27 -19.55 -8.42
CA ILE A 26 -13.06 -18.96 -7.09
C ILE A 26 -14.29 -19.13 -6.19
N PRO A 27 -14.62 -20.36 -5.77
CA PRO A 27 -15.87 -20.65 -5.07
C PRO A 27 -16.05 -19.92 -3.74
N ALA A 28 -14.99 -19.67 -2.95
CA ALA A 28 -15.15 -18.93 -1.69
C ALA A 28 -15.47 -17.46 -1.92
N LEU A 29 -14.74 -16.80 -2.81
CA LEU A 29 -15.02 -15.41 -3.21
C LEU A 29 -16.40 -15.30 -3.86
N GLN A 30 -16.80 -16.29 -4.67
CA GLN A 30 -18.14 -16.35 -5.26
C GLN A 30 -19.21 -16.41 -4.16
N PHE A 31 -19.04 -17.29 -3.17
CA PHE A 31 -19.93 -17.38 -2.02
C PHE A 31 -20.05 -16.06 -1.25
N LEU A 32 -18.92 -15.40 -0.97
CA LEU A 32 -18.91 -14.11 -0.28
C LEU A 32 -19.61 -13.02 -1.09
N ARG A 33 -19.37 -12.97 -2.42
CA ARG A 33 -20.05 -12.03 -3.33
C ARG A 33 -21.56 -12.26 -3.36
N GLU A 34 -22.01 -13.51 -3.43
CA GLU A 34 -23.44 -13.85 -3.51
C GLU A 34 -24.20 -13.61 -2.20
N ARG A 35 -23.50 -13.65 -1.06
CA ARG A 35 -24.06 -13.42 0.29
C ARG A 35 -23.68 -12.06 0.86
N GLY A 36 -23.26 -11.13 0.01
CA GLY A 36 -22.73 -9.85 0.42
C GLY A 36 -22.90 -8.78 -0.64
N GLN A 37 -22.17 -7.68 -0.44
CA GLN A 37 -22.03 -6.61 -1.40
C GLN A 37 -20.65 -6.69 -2.05
N TYR A 38 -20.57 -6.25 -3.30
CA TYR A 38 -19.33 -6.23 -4.06
C TYR A 38 -19.25 -4.98 -4.91
N ARG A 39 -18.04 -4.40 -4.96
CA ARG A 39 -17.68 -3.33 -5.87
C ARG A 39 -16.28 -3.54 -6.46
N ALA A 40 -16.12 -3.12 -7.70
CA ALA A 40 -14.89 -3.31 -8.48
C ALA A 40 -14.05 -2.02 -8.60
N ASP A 41 -14.54 -0.91 -8.05
CA ASP A 41 -14.09 0.45 -8.37
C ASP A 41 -13.66 1.24 -7.12
N CYS A 42 -13.28 0.55 -6.03
CA CYS A 42 -12.67 1.24 -4.90
C CYS A 42 -11.33 1.82 -5.33
N VAL A 43 -11.02 3.02 -4.85
CA VAL A 43 -9.77 3.70 -5.16
C VAL A 43 -8.81 3.61 -4.00
N THR A 44 -7.60 3.10 -4.23
CA THR A 44 -6.52 3.12 -3.25
C THR A 44 -5.82 4.48 -3.17
N VAL A 45 -4.74 4.59 -2.40
CA VAL A 45 -3.97 5.83 -2.25
C VAL A 45 -2.82 5.93 -3.26
N PHE A 46 -2.12 7.05 -3.27
CA PHE A 46 -0.92 7.25 -4.09
C PHE A 46 0.25 7.67 -3.19
N PRO A 47 1.46 7.13 -3.41
CA PRO A 47 1.76 6.06 -4.37
C PRO A 47 1.15 4.73 -3.96
N THR A 48 0.83 3.89 -4.95
CA THR A 48 0.20 2.58 -4.74
C THR A 48 1.26 1.56 -4.28
N MET A 49 1.96 1.88 -3.19
CA MET A 49 3.08 1.12 -2.64
C MET A 49 2.75 0.70 -1.21
N THR A 50 2.97 -0.57 -0.87
CA THR A 50 2.52 -1.23 0.37
C THR A 50 2.68 -0.37 1.63
N ALA A 51 3.85 0.22 1.90
CA ALA A 51 4.04 1.02 3.12
C ALA A 51 3.16 2.29 3.18
N SER A 52 2.89 2.93 2.04
CA SER A 52 1.99 4.09 1.96
C SER A 52 0.53 3.65 2.08
N VAL A 53 0.16 2.60 1.35
CA VAL A 53 -1.20 2.05 1.32
C VAL A 53 -1.61 1.49 2.67
N ASP A 54 -0.78 0.64 3.29
CA ASP A 54 -1.05 0.08 4.61
C ASP A 54 -1.17 1.15 5.68
N SER A 55 -0.38 2.23 5.56
CA SER A 55 -0.48 3.36 6.47
C SER A 55 -1.84 4.04 6.33
N SER A 56 -2.28 4.26 5.08
CA SER A 56 -3.60 4.83 4.79
C SER A 56 -4.75 3.90 5.19
N LEU A 57 -4.61 2.60 5.00
CA LEU A 57 -5.57 1.57 5.41
C LEU A 57 -5.78 1.61 6.93
N ALA A 58 -4.68 1.57 7.67
CA ALA A 58 -4.71 1.52 9.12
C ALA A 58 -5.16 2.85 9.72
N THR A 59 -4.89 3.99 9.08
CA THR A 59 -5.16 5.32 9.68
C THR A 59 -6.40 6.03 9.13
N GLY A 60 -6.88 5.64 7.96
CA GLY A 60 -8.02 6.25 7.27
C GLY A 60 -7.73 7.63 6.67
N VAL A 61 -6.46 7.96 6.40
CA VAL A 61 -6.02 9.26 5.87
C VAL A 61 -4.93 9.07 4.82
N TYR A 62 -4.66 10.09 4.01
CA TYR A 62 -3.62 10.07 2.97
C TYR A 62 -2.20 10.38 3.53
N PRO A 63 -1.13 10.21 2.72
CA PRO A 63 0.25 10.40 3.17
C PRO A 63 0.61 11.77 3.71
N ASN A 64 -0.12 12.83 3.32
CA ASN A 64 0.06 14.17 3.88
C ASN A 64 -0.26 14.25 5.38
N VAL A 65 -1.02 13.31 5.92
CA VAL A 65 -1.39 13.26 7.35
C VAL A 65 -0.58 12.18 8.08
N HIS A 66 -0.51 10.95 7.55
CA HIS A 66 0.20 9.86 8.22
C HIS A 66 1.73 9.91 8.04
N LYS A 67 2.24 10.75 7.14
CA LYS A 67 3.67 11.08 6.95
C LYS A 67 4.57 9.89 6.53
N VAL A 68 4.00 8.84 5.93
CA VAL A 68 4.76 7.72 5.33
C VAL A 68 4.67 7.86 3.80
N PRO A 69 5.69 8.38 3.10
CA PRO A 69 5.55 8.80 1.71
C PRO A 69 5.46 7.66 0.69
N SER A 70 6.21 6.57 0.89
CA SER A 70 6.27 5.38 0.03
C SER A 70 7.16 4.28 0.67
N LEU A 71 7.41 3.19 -0.05
CA LEU A 71 8.37 2.14 0.30
C LEU A 71 9.83 2.65 0.35
N ILE A 72 10.20 3.54 -0.57
CA ILE A 72 11.52 4.16 -0.65
C ILE A 72 11.35 5.68 -0.71
N TRP A 73 11.96 6.41 0.21
CA TRP A 73 11.88 7.87 0.29
C TRP A 73 13.12 8.45 0.98
N TYR A 74 13.35 9.74 0.82
CA TYR A 74 14.48 10.44 1.43
C TYR A 74 14.01 11.18 2.68
N ASP A 75 14.63 10.93 3.82
CA ASP A 75 14.45 11.72 5.03
C ASP A 75 15.41 12.93 4.99
N PRO A 76 14.91 14.16 4.77
CA PRO A 76 15.76 15.35 4.68
C PRO A 76 16.33 15.77 6.04
N VAL A 77 15.72 15.35 7.16
CA VAL A 77 16.21 15.65 8.51
C VAL A 77 17.39 14.75 8.85
N GLN A 78 17.24 13.45 8.63
CA GLN A 78 18.31 12.46 8.87
C GLN A 78 19.32 12.38 7.70
N LYS A 79 19.00 13.03 6.57
CA LYS A 79 19.79 13.05 5.33
C LYS A 79 20.09 11.65 4.82
N GLU A 80 19.08 10.79 4.81
CA GLU A 80 19.25 9.40 4.40
C GLU A 80 18.05 8.87 3.60
N ILE A 81 18.33 7.90 2.73
CA ILE A 81 17.26 7.13 2.08
C ILE A 81 16.73 6.09 3.05
N ILE A 82 15.42 6.13 3.27
CA ILE A 82 14.63 5.13 3.96
C ILE A 82 14.14 4.12 2.93
N ASN A 83 14.30 2.84 3.25
CA ASN A 83 13.83 1.72 2.44
C ASN A 83 13.24 0.66 3.38
N TYR A 84 11.99 0.28 3.16
CA TYR A 84 11.27 -0.74 3.93
C TYR A 84 11.41 -2.15 3.32
N ILE A 85 12.64 -2.55 2.97
CA ILE A 85 13.00 -3.85 2.38
C ILE A 85 12.47 -4.04 0.94
N ASN A 86 12.45 -2.99 0.13
CA ASN A 86 12.19 -3.12 -1.30
C ASN A 86 13.50 -3.32 -2.09
N GLY A 87 13.55 -4.38 -2.92
CA GLY A 87 14.65 -4.73 -3.82
C GLY A 87 15.93 -5.20 -3.13
N TYR A 88 16.28 -6.49 -3.25
CA TYR A 88 17.44 -7.08 -2.55
C TYR A 88 18.78 -6.34 -2.79
N LYS A 89 19.07 -5.93 -4.04
CA LYS A 89 20.30 -5.18 -4.37
C LYS A 89 20.31 -3.79 -3.71
N CYS A 90 19.15 -3.12 -3.63
CA CYS A 90 19.02 -1.84 -2.93
C CYS A 90 19.26 -2.01 -1.43
N VAL A 91 18.61 -3.00 -0.83
CA VAL A 91 18.75 -3.32 0.59
C VAL A 91 20.20 -3.67 0.96
N SER A 92 20.89 -4.45 0.11
CA SER A 92 22.30 -4.78 0.29
C SER A 92 23.18 -3.53 0.31
N ARG A 93 22.94 -2.56 -0.59
CA ARG A 93 23.70 -1.30 -0.67
C ARG A 93 23.41 -0.34 0.48
N LEU A 94 22.16 -0.23 0.92
CA LEU A 94 21.75 0.62 2.04
C LEU A 94 22.08 0.01 3.41
N GLY A 95 22.29 -1.31 3.46
CA GLY A 95 22.51 -2.09 4.67
C GLY A 95 21.25 -2.81 5.14
N LEU A 96 21.29 -4.14 5.10
CA LEU A 96 20.18 -5.03 5.52
C LEU A 96 19.66 -4.69 6.93
N GLY A 97 20.56 -4.50 7.88
CA GLY A 97 20.20 -4.21 9.27
C GLY A 97 19.43 -2.90 9.44
N LYS A 98 19.81 -1.87 8.66
CA LYS A 98 19.13 -0.57 8.65
C LYS A 98 17.73 -0.69 8.06
N CYS A 99 17.59 -1.37 6.93
CA CYS A 99 16.28 -1.57 6.28
C CYS A 99 15.35 -2.42 7.15
N ALA A 100 15.88 -3.49 7.77
CA ALA A 100 15.13 -4.30 8.74
C ALA A 100 14.65 -3.48 9.93
N ARG A 101 15.52 -2.65 10.52
CA ARG A 101 15.13 -1.72 11.59
C ARG A 101 14.06 -0.72 11.12
N ASN A 102 14.13 -0.26 9.88
CA ASN A 102 13.16 0.66 9.32
C ASN A 102 11.76 0.06 9.26
N VAL A 103 11.60 -1.14 8.69
CA VAL A 103 10.27 -1.77 8.56
C VAL A 103 9.77 -2.35 9.89
N LEU A 104 10.62 -3.01 10.67
CA LEU A 104 10.20 -3.69 11.90
C LEU A 104 9.96 -2.73 13.07
N PHE A 105 10.62 -1.57 13.09
CA PHE A 105 10.57 -0.66 14.24
C PHE A 105 10.24 0.77 13.85
N ASN A 106 11.11 1.42 13.05
CA ASN A 106 10.97 2.87 12.84
C ASN A 106 9.65 3.22 12.13
N LEU A 107 9.12 2.35 11.26
CA LEU A 107 7.87 2.57 10.55
C LEU A 107 6.72 2.86 11.51
N ASN A 108 6.41 1.96 12.44
CA ASN A 108 5.30 2.15 13.40
C ASN A 108 5.66 3.12 14.54
N GLU A 109 6.90 3.09 15.01
CA GLU A 109 7.28 3.83 16.23
C GLU A 109 7.65 5.28 15.97
N LYS A 110 8.13 5.62 14.76
CA LYS A 110 8.72 6.93 14.44
C LYS A 110 8.17 7.59 13.17
N HIS A 111 8.13 6.87 12.05
CA HIS A 111 7.81 7.43 10.74
C HIS A 111 6.30 7.67 10.58
N LEU A 112 5.48 6.72 11.02
CA LEU A 112 4.04 6.88 11.04
C LEU A 112 3.65 7.97 12.05
N SER A 113 2.99 9.03 11.57
CA SER A 113 2.64 10.19 12.39
C SER A 113 1.87 9.81 13.65
N ARG A 114 2.21 10.43 14.78
CA ARG A 114 1.49 10.28 16.06
C ARG A 114 0.24 11.16 16.15
N SER A 115 0.02 12.05 15.17
CA SER A 115 -1.17 12.91 15.13
C SER A 115 -2.43 12.19 14.64
N VAL A 116 -2.30 10.95 14.16
CA VAL A 116 -3.42 10.12 13.68
C VAL A 116 -3.33 8.74 14.32
N LYS A 117 -4.48 8.22 14.76
CA LYS A 117 -4.58 6.89 15.35
C LYS A 117 -4.76 5.84 14.26
N THR A 118 -4.20 4.66 14.49
CA THR A 118 -4.56 3.48 13.68
C THR A 118 -5.94 2.96 14.07
N ILE A 119 -6.50 2.08 13.26
CA ILE A 119 -7.72 1.33 13.56
C ILE A 119 -7.56 0.50 14.83
N PHE A 120 -6.36 -0.07 15.06
CA PHE A 120 -6.06 -0.85 16.26
C PHE A 120 -6.08 0.01 17.52
N GLU A 121 -5.54 1.22 17.47
CA GLU A 121 -5.59 2.18 18.57
C GLU A 121 -7.04 2.60 18.88
N GLU A 122 -7.84 2.90 17.85
CA GLU A 122 -9.25 3.30 18.04
C GLU A 122 -10.15 2.15 18.52
N LEU A 123 -9.94 0.92 18.04
CA LEU A 123 -10.67 -0.25 18.51
C LEU A 123 -10.39 -0.53 19.98
N ALA A 124 -9.12 -0.44 20.40
CA ALA A 124 -8.75 -0.64 21.80
C ALA A 124 -9.38 0.44 22.72
N GLU A 125 -9.47 1.69 22.26
CA GLU A 125 -10.18 2.76 23.00
C GLU A 125 -11.69 2.54 23.12
N LEU A 126 -12.28 1.82 22.15
CA LEU A 126 -13.67 1.36 22.22
C LEU A 126 -13.85 0.08 23.06
N GLY A 127 -12.77 -0.44 23.66
CA GLY A 127 -12.79 -1.69 24.43
C GLY A 127 -12.91 -2.96 23.57
N LEU A 128 -12.65 -2.85 22.26
CA LEU A 128 -12.68 -3.97 21.32
C LEU A 128 -11.27 -4.55 21.13
N THR A 129 -11.18 -5.88 21.12
CA THR A 129 -9.93 -6.59 20.87
C THR A 129 -9.64 -6.70 19.38
N SER A 130 -8.36 -6.69 19.02
CA SER A 130 -7.94 -6.79 17.63
C SER A 130 -6.71 -7.68 17.38
N ALA A 131 -6.57 -8.15 16.15
CA ALA A 131 -5.36 -8.80 15.64
C ALA A 131 -4.86 -8.14 14.36
N SER A 132 -3.53 -8.06 14.27
CA SER A 132 -2.80 -7.75 13.03
C SER A 132 -1.95 -8.96 12.66
N ILE A 133 -2.31 -9.63 11.58
CA ILE A 133 -1.62 -10.82 11.09
C ILE A 133 -0.80 -10.43 9.86
N ASN A 134 0.51 -10.29 10.05
CA ASN A 134 1.54 -9.98 9.05
C ASN A 134 1.50 -8.58 8.40
N LEU A 135 0.56 -7.71 8.74
CA LEU A 135 0.55 -6.33 8.26
C LEU A 135 1.75 -5.54 8.81
N ILE A 136 2.44 -4.77 7.95
CA ILE A 136 3.62 -3.98 8.37
C ILE A 136 3.25 -2.72 9.15
N ILE A 137 2.00 -2.24 9.05
CA ILE A 137 1.45 -1.16 9.89
C ILE A 137 0.54 -1.76 10.95
N HIS A 138 1.05 -1.85 12.16
CA HIS A 138 0.39 -2.58 13.24
C HIS A 138 0.35 -1.80 14.54
N ARG A 139 0.76 -0.52 14.58
CA ARG A 139 0.77 0.28 15.83
C ARG A 139 -0.56 0.16 16.57
N GLY A 140 -0.49 -0.21 17.85
CA GLY A 140 -1.61 -0.33 18.79
C GLY A 140 -1.14 -0.09 20.23
N LEU A 141 -1.98 -0.34 21.22
CA LEU A 141 -1.67 -0.02 22.62
C LEU A 141 -0.81 -1.06 23.34
N ALA A 142 -0.76 -2.31 22.84
CA ALA A 142 0.03 -3.38 23.43
C ALA A 142 1.51 -3.31 23.00
N ARG A 143 2.40 -3.96 23.76
CA ARG A 143 3.83 -4.08 23.43
C ARG A 143 4.21 -5.53 23.19
N HIS A 144 4.82 -5.79 22.05
CA HIS A 144 5.23 -7.13 21.60
C HIS A 144 6.73 -7.23 21.52
N LYS A 145 7.29 -8.31 22.06
CA LYS A 145 8.72 -8.62 21.94
C LYS A 145 9.01 -9.15 20.54
N LEU A 146 10.11 -8.72 19.93
CA LEU A 146 10.59 -9.30 18.67
C LEU A 146 11.61 -10.41 18.96
N ASP A 147 11.30 -11.63 18.53
CA ASP A 147 12.23 -12.75 18.51
C ASP A 147 13.00 -12.78 17.18
N LEU A 148 14.06 -11.97 17.13
CA LEU A 148 14.94 -11.92 15.98
C LEU A 148 15.93 -13.09 15.99
N PRO A 149 16.12 -13.81 14.86
CA PRO A 149 17.21 -14.76 14.72
C PRO A 149 18.55 -14.11 15.08
N VAL A 150 19.47 -14.87 15.68
CA VAL A 150 20.74 -14.33 16.22
C VAL A 150 21.47 -13.47 15.18
N TYR A 151 21.64 -13.97 13.94
CA TYR A 151 22.30 -13.22 12.87
C TYR A 151 21.64 -11.87 12.55
N MET A 152 20.31 -11.75 12.66
CA MET A 152 19.60 -10.48 12.48
C MET A 152 19.89 -9.50 13.62
N LYS A 153 20.04 -9.97 14.87
CA LYS A 153 20.43 -9.11 16.01
C LYS A 153 21.82 -8.50 15.79
N TRP A 154 22.77 -9.30 15.29
CA TRP A 154 24.12 -8.82 14.94
C TRP A 154 24.10 -7.75 13.84
N ILE A 155 23.37 -8.00 12.74
CA ILE A 155 23.39 -7.12 11.56
C ILE A 155 22.55 -5.84 11.77
N SER A 156 21.46 -5.91 12.53
CA SER A 156 20.58 -4.76 12.77
C SER A 156 21.10 -3.78 13.83
N GLY A 157 22.08 -4.18 14.63
CA GLY A 157 22.58 -3.38 15.75
C GLY A 157 21.53 -3.13 16.84
N ILE A 158 20.43 -3.89 16.84
CA ILE A 158 19.36 -3.81 17.83
C ILE A 158 19.84 -4.49 19.11
N LYS A 159 20.02 -3.71 20.18
CA LYS A 159 20.43 -4.18 21.51
C LYS A 159 19.20 -4.50 22.37
N GLY A 160 19.32 -5.48 23.27
CA GLY A 160 18.29 -5.84 24.24
C GLY A 160 17.14 -6.66 23.65
N GLU A 161 15.98 -6.59 24.31
CA GLU A 161 14.72 -7.19 23.85
C GLU A 161 13.89 -6.09 23.16
N PRO A 162 14.07 -5.87 21.84
CA PRO A 162 13.28 -4.86 21.13
C PRO A 162 11.79 -5.15 21.24
N THR A 163 11.03 -4.12 21.54
CA THR A 163 9.57 -4.17 21.56
C THR A 163 8.97 -3.23 20.54
N VAL A 164 7.82 -3.61 20.00
CA VAL A 164 7.03 -2.80 19.06
C VAL A 164 5.61 -2.67 19.58
N SER A 165 4.96 -1.57 19.23
CA SER A 165 3.53 -1.36 19.48
C SER A 165 2.68 -2.24 18.58
N GLY A 166 1.57 -2.77 19.10
CA GLY A 166 0.70 -3.71 18.38
C GLY A 166 -0.71 -3.74 18.95
N PRO A 167 -1.69 -4.32 18.24
CA PRO A 167 -2.96 -4.75 18.85
C PRO A 167 -2.73 -5.91 19.83
N GLU A 168 -3.77 -6.44 20.46
CA GLU A 168 -3.68 -7.53 21.44
C GLU A 168 -2.99 -8.77 20.87
N ILE A 169 -3.23 -9.08 19.59
CA ILE A 169 -2.59 -10.18 18.88
C ILE A 169 -1.82 -9.64 17.67
N LEU A 170 -0.50 -9.79 17.68
CA LEU A 170 0.36 -9.41 16.56
C LEU A 170 1.13 -10.62 16.05
N THR A 171 1.12 -10.82 14.72
CA THR A 171 2.16 -11.61 14.06
C THR A 171 2.92 -10.79 13.03
N LEU A 172 4.24 -10.98 13.00
CA LEU A 172 5.12 -10.59 11.90
C LEU A 172 5.92 -11.84 11.54
N GLY A 173 5.26 -12.80 10.91
CA GLY A 173 5.78 -14.15 10.74
C GLY A 173 6.21 -14.73 12.09
N ALA A 174 7.41 -15.31 12.12
CA ALA A 174 8.03 -15.82 13.33
C ALA A 174 8.79 -14.74 14.13
N ILE A 175 8.87 -13.49 13.65
CA ILE A 175 9.63 -12.41 14.31
C ILE A 175 8.84 -11.82 15.48
N ALA A 176 7.55 -11.55 15.29
CA ALA A 176 6.64 -11.21 16.37
C ALA A 176 5.56 -12.27 16.38
N TYR A 177 5.34 -12.92 17.52
CA TYR A 177 4.41 -14.05 17.61
C TYR A 177 3.80 -14.15 19.00
N PRO A 178 2.48 -14.39 19.13
CA PRO A 178 1.83 -14.40 20.43
C PRO A 178 2.19 -15.67 21.20
N SER A 179 2.47 -15.51 22.50
CA SER A 179 2.83 -16.62 23.41
C SER A 179 1.79 -17.74 23.41
N LEU A 180 0.51 -17.40 23.23
CA LEU A 180 -0.60 -18.34 23.19
C LEU A 180 -0.51 -19.37 22.04
N LEU A 181 0.25 -19.07 20.99
CA LEU A 181 0.46 -19.98 19.85
C LEU A 181 1.89 -20.56 19.80
N GLN A 182 2.78 -20.18 20.73
CA GLN A 182 4.21 -20.55 20.67
C GLN A 182 4.44 -22.06 20.50
N HIS A 183 3.61 -22.88 21.14
CA HIS A 183 3.66 -24.34 21.07
C HIS A 183 3.44 -24.91 19.65
N LYS A 184 2.79 -24.16 18.76
CA LYS A 184 2.54 -24.52 17.36
C LYS A 184 3.51 -23.89 16.37
N LEU A 185 4.44 -23.04 16.80
CA LEU A 185 5.28 -22.26 15.87
C LEU A 185 5.95 -23.13 14.78
N LYS A 186 6.39 -24.35 15.15
CA LYS A 186 7.04 -25.31 14.25
C LYS A 186 6.10 -25.96 13.21
N SER A 187 4.77 -25.91 13.39
CA SER A 187 3.83 -26.47 12.41
C SER A 187 3.48 -25.51 11.27
N TYR A 188 3.91 -24.25 11.36
CA TYR A 188 3.61 -23.25 10.33
C TYR A 188 4.73 -23.10 9.29
N ALA A 189 4.40 -22.47 8.16
CA ALA A 189 5.31 -22.18 7.07
C ALA A 189 6.30 -21.05 7.40
N ILE A 190 7.26 -21.30 8.30
CA ILE A 190 8.20 -20.29 8.84
C ILE A 190 9.64 -20.41 8.32
N GLY A 191 9.90 -21.30 7.35
CA GLY A 191 11.24 -21.45 6.77
C GLY A 191 11.74 -20.19 6.07
N LEU A 192 13.05 -20.08 5.81
CA LEU A 192 13.64 -18.96 5.05
C LEU A 192 13.05 -18.86 3.63
N THR A 193 12.79 -20.00 2.98
CA THR A 193 12.09 -20.07 1.67
C THR A 193 10.62 -19.62 1.75
N LYS A 194 10.08 -19.48 2.95
CA LYS A 194 8.73 -19.02 3.28
C LYS A 194 8.78 -17.66 4.00
N LEU A 195 9.84 -16.89 3.79
CA LEU A 195 10.00 -15.52 4.30
C LEU A 195 9.77 -15.42 5.81
N CYS A 196 10.22 -16.42 6.57
CA CYS A 196 10.05 -16.47 8.03
C CYS A 196 8.60 -16.33 8.49
N GLY A 197 7.61 -16.77 7.70
CA GLY A 197 6.19 -16.70 8.05
C GLY A 197 5.44 -15.47 7.51
N ILE A 198 6.09 -14.61 6.72
CA ILE A 198 5.42 -13.55 5.96
C ILE A 198 4.93 -14.15 4.63
N ASN A 199 3.87 -14.96 4.70
CA ASN A 199 3.23 -15.63 3.55
C ASN A 199 1.78 -16.00 3.87
N ASP A 200 1.02 -16.34 2.83
CA ASP A 200 -0.42 -16.62 2.93
C ASP A 200 -0.72 -17.88 3.76
N ASP A 201 0.09 -18.95 3.60
CA ASP A 201 -0.08 -20.20 4.36
C ASP A 201 -0.07 -19.92 5.87
N PHE A 202 0.97 -19.19 6.33
CA PHE A 202 1.13 -18.83 7.73
C PHE A 202 -0.02 -17.95 8.23
N ALA A 203 -0.37 -16.91 7.50
CA ALA A 203 -1.40 -15.95 7.90
C ALA A 203 -2.76 -16.64 8.08
N ILE A 204 -3.13 -17.53 7.16
CA ILE A 204 -4.37 -18.31 7.25
C ILE A 204 -4.31 -19.37 8.34
N ASP A 205 -3.20 -20.08 8.50
CA ASP A 205 -3.09 -21.13 9.52
C ASP A 205 -3.19 -20.57 10.94
N VAL A 206 -2.49 -19.47 11.21
CA VAL A 206 -2.60 -18.73 12.48
C VAL A 206 -4.03 -18.29 12.73
N SER A 207 -4.67 -17.69 11.73
CA SER A 207 -6.03 -17.17 11.85
C SER A 207 -7.04 -18.30 12.09
N ALA A 208 -6.94 -19.41 11.35
CA ALA A 208 -7.78 -20.59 11.53
C ALA A 208 -7.58 -21.24 12.91
N ASP A 209 -6.37 -21.23 13.44
CA ASP A 209 -6.08 -21.75 14.78
C ASP A 209 -6.61 -20.85 15.90
N LEU A 210 -6.61 -19.52 15.72
CA LEU A 210 -7.27 -18.58 16.63
C LEU A 210 -8.78 -18.83 16.67
N ILE A 211 -9.40 -19.02 15.50
CA ILE A 211 -10.83 -19.32 15.36
C ILE A 211 -11.18 -20.63 16.06
N LYS A 212 -10.49 -21.73 15.73
CA LYS A 212 -10.77 -23.07 16.30
C LYS A 212 -10.58 -23.15 17.80
N GLN A 213 -9.70 -22.33 18.37
CA GLN A 213 -9.47 -22.25 19.81
C GLN A 213 -10.46 -21.33 20.54
N GLY A 214 -11.39 -20.69 19.83
CA GLY A 214 -12.30 -19.69 20.42
C GLY A 214 -11.60 -18.41 20.85
N LYS A 215 -10.41 -18.12 20.30
CA LYS A 215 -9.56 -16.96 20.65
C LYS A 215 -9.53 -15.88 19.58
N GLN A 216 -10.47 -15.92 18.63
CA GLN A 216 -10.65 -14.86 17.64
C GLN A 216 -11.00 -13.53 18.34
N PRO A 217 -10.27 -12.43 18.11
CA PRO A 217 -10.63 -11.11 18.62
C PRO A 217 -11.82 -10.50 17.85
N ASP A 218 -12.30 -9.34 18.30
CA ASP A 218 -13.44 -8.65 17.68
C ASP A 218 -13.13 -8.21 16.24
N PHE A 219 -11.88 -7.79 15.97
CA PHE A 219 -11.39 -7.46 14.63
C PHE A 219 -10.10 -8.21 14.29
N MET A 220 -10.04 -8.90 13.15
CA MET A 220 -8.78 -9.46 12.61
C MET A 220 -8.48 -8.87 11.24
N LEU A 221 -7.30 -8.28 11.09
CA LEU A 221 -6.75 -7.90 9.78
C LEU A 221 -5.68 -8.94 9.40
N ILE A 222 -5.92 -9.63 8.28
CA ILE A 222 -5.09 -10.71 7.76
C ILE A 222 -4.50 -10.28 6.42
N TYR A 223 -3.18 -10.09 6.38
CA TYR A 223 -2.46 -9.71 5.16
C TYR A 223 -1.93 -10.94 4.41
N LEU A 224 -2.21 -11.00 3.11
CA LEU A 224 -1.89 -12.10 2.19
C LEU A 224 -0.98 -11.59 1.04
N PRO A 225 0.35 -11.63 1.22
CA PRO A 225 1.32 -11.04 0.28
C PRO A 225 1.63 -11.86 -0.98
N ASP A 226 1.36 -13.17 -1.02
CA ASP A 226 1.97 -14.04 -2.04
C ASP A 226 1.44 -13.77 -3.46
N ASN A 227 0.25 -13.17 -3.60
CA ASN A 227 -0.38 -12.89 -4.88
C ASN A 227 0.42 -11.86 -5.71
N ASP A 228 0.90 -10.81 -5.06
CA ASP A 228 1.71 -9.75 -5.66
C ASP A 228 3.00 -10.24 -6.32
N HIS A 229 3.81 -10.98 -5.58
CA HIS A 229 5.05 -11.58 -6.10
C HIS A 229 4.81 -12.45 -7.34
N LYS A 230 3.66 -13.15 -7.41
CA LYS A 230 3.32 -14.00 -8.55
C LYS A 230 2.90 -13.17 -9.76
N ILE A 231 2.16 -12.07 -9.55
CA ILE A 231 1.72 -11.17 -10.63
C ILE A 231 2.91 -10.37 -11.19
N HIS A 232 3.81 -9.86 -10.34
CA HIS A 232 5.05 -9.22 -10.80
C HIS A 232 5.83 -10.12 -11.76
N LYS A 233 5.97 -11.41 -11.42
CA LYS A 233 6.74 -12.36 -12.23
C LYS A 233 6.02 -12.82 -13.50
N LYS A 234 4.69 -12.95 -13.47
CA LYS A 234 3.91 -13.59 -14.55
C LYS A 234 3.05 -12.62 -15.36
N SER A 235 3.05 -11.33 -15.03
CA SER A 235 2.14 -10.31 -15.56
C SER A 235 0.68 -10.47 -15.10
N PRO A 236 -0.09 -9.35 -14.97
CA PRO A 236 -1.53 -9.36 -14.74
C PRO A 236 -2.34 -10.27 -15.67
N GLN A 237 -1.86 -10.56 -16.87
CA GLN A 237 -2.54 -11.44 -17.82
C GLN A 237 -2.66 -12.89 -17.32
N HIS A 238 -1.78 -13.33 -16.43
CA HIS A 238 -1.73 -14.70 -15.89
C HIS A 238 -2.15 -14.80 -14.42
N GLY A 239 -2.81 -13.76 -13.86
CA GLY A 239 -3.15 -13.73 -12.45
C GLY A 239 -4.33 -14.63 -12.02
N GLU A 240 -4.97 -15.37 -12.93
CA GLU A 240 -6.01 -16.36 -12.57
C GLU A 240 -5.47 -17.47 -11.66
N LEU A 241 -4.25 -17.97 -11.91
CA LEU A 241 -3.65 -19.03 -11.10
C LEU A 241 -3.32 -18.56 -9.67
N PRO A 242 -2.65 -17.42 -9.45
CA PRO A 242 -2.52 -16.79 -8.14
C PRO A 242 -3.87 -16.57 -7.44
N LEU A 243 -4.88 -16.09 -8.17
CA LEU A 243 -6.21 -15.85 -7.62
C LEU A 243 -6.89 -17.14 -7.10
N ILE A 244 -6.75 -18.27 -7.80
CA ILE A 244 -7.24 -19.57 -7.31
C ILE A 244 -6.58 -19.94 -5.98
N GLN A 245 -5.29 -19.64 -5.80
CA GLN A 245 -4.58 -19.93 -4.56
C GLN A 245 -5.07 -19.05 -3.41
N VAL A 246 -5.31 -17.76 -3.66
CA VAL A 246 -5.97 -16.86 -2.70
C VAL A 246 -7.35 -17.41 -2.30
N ASP A 247 -8.15 -17.86 -3.26
CA ASP A 247 -9.46 -18.43 -2.96
C ASP A 247 -9.36 -19.70 -2.10
N GLN A 248 -8.40 -20.59 -2.37
CA GLN A 248 -8.13 -21.78 -1.54
C GLN A 248 -7.76 -21.42 -0.10
N HIS A 249 -6.99 -20.35 0.09
CA HIS A 249 -6.66 -19.79 1.41
C HIS A 249 -7.91 -19.28 2.14
N ILE A 250 -8.80 -18.59 1.44
CA ILE A 250 -10.09 -18.14 2.00
C ILE A 250 -10.99 -19.34 2.34
N GLN A 251 -11.07 -20.36 1.47
CA GLN A 251 -11.80 -21.59 1.77
C GLN A 251 -11.30 -22.24 3.06
N LYS A 252 -9.98 -22.35 3.25
CA LYS A 252 -9.37 -22.91 4.46
C LYS A 252 -9.76 -22.13 5.72
N LEU A 253 -9.82 -20.80 5.64
CA LEU A 253 -10.28 -19.95 6.72
C LEU A 253 -11.77 -20.16 7.03
N LEU A 254 -12.64 -20.14 6.02
CA LEU A 254 -14.09 -20.37 6.18
C LEU A 254 -14.38 -21.76 6.75
N ASN A 255 -13.62 -22.78 6.33
CA ASN A 255 -13.73 -24.15 6.85
C ASN A 255 -13.38 -24.24 8.35
N ALA A 256 -12.69 -23.26 8.94
CA ALA A 256 -12.40 -23.25 10.38
C ALA A 256 -13.67 -23.13 11.24
N TYR A 257 -14.78 -22.64 10.69
CA TYR A 257 -16.07 -22.54 11.36
C TYR A 257 -16.93 -23.82 11.25
N GLY A 258 -16.52 -24.79 10.41
CA GLY A 258 -17.27 -26.01 10.12
C GLY A 258 -18.31 -25.88 9.00
N SER A 259 -18.78 -24.67 8.68
CA SER A 259 -19.52 -24.33 7.46
C SER A 259 -19.33 -22.86 7.11
N TRP A 260 -19.47 -22.51 5.83
CA TRP A 260 -19.30 -21.12 5.37
C TRP A 260 -20.47 -20.24 5.81
N GLU A 261 -21.67 -20.79 5.93
CA GLU A 261 -22.83 -20.10 6.49
C GLU A 261 -22.58 -19.70 7.95
N LYS A 262 -22.04 -20.62 8.76
CA LYS A 262 -21.67 -20.31 10.15
C LYS A 262 -20.59 -19.22 10.23
N ALA A 263 -19.64 -19.22 9.30
CA ALA A 263 -18.66 -18.14 9.21
C ALA A 263 -19.34 -16.76 9.03
N LEU A 264 -20.36 -16.63 8.17
CA LEU A 264 -21.11 -15.38 7.99
C LEU A 264 -22.15 -15.09 9.09
N GLN A 265 -22.60 -16.11 9.83
CA GLN A 265 -23.45 -15.90 11.01
C GLN A 265 -22.64 -15.28 12.16
N GLU A 266 -21.38 -15.69 12.33
CA GLU A 266 -20.52 -15.21 13.40
C GLU A 266 -19.71 -13.96 13.00
N ASN A 267 -19.54 -13.68 11.71
CA ASN A 267 -18.63 -12.65 11.22
C ASN A 267 -19.19 -11.81 10.07
N ILE A 268 -18.70 -10.57 10.01
CA ILE A 268 -18.61 -9.80 8.78
C ILE A 268 -17.24 -10.07 8.16
N ILE A 269 -17.20 -10.52 6.91
CA ILE A 269 -15.97 -10.82 6.18
C ILE A 269 -15.78 -9.77 5.09
N ILE A 270 -14.66 -9.07 5.17
CA ILE A 270 -14.22 -8.04 4.24
C ILE A 270 -13.03 -8.60 3.44
N VAL A 271 -13.08 -8.51 2.12
CA VAL A 271 -11.96 -8.85 1.23
C VAL A 271 -11.68 -7.65 0.33
N SER A 272 -10.44 -7.19 0.32
CA SER A 272 -10.00 -6.08 -0.54
C SER A 272 -8.54 -6.26 -0.94
N SER A 273 -8.05 -5.34 -1.76
CA SER A 273 -6.65 -5.18 -2.09
C SER A 273 -6.06 -3.86 -1.62
N ASP A 274 -4.74 -3.77 -1.66
CA ASP A 274 -3.96 -2.56 -1.47
C ASP A 274 -3.75 -1.82 -2.81
N HIS A 275 -3.47 -2.53 -3.90
CA HIS A 275 -3.29 -1.95 -5.23
C HIS A 275 -3.57 -2.92 -6.39
N GLY A 276 -3.52 -2.40 -7.61
CA GLY A 276 -3.43 -3.21 -8.82
C GLY A 276 -2.01 -3.21 -9.40
N GLN A 277 -1.83 -3.92 -10.51
CA GLN A 277 -0.58 -3.91 -11.28
C GLN A 277 -0.85 -3.70 -12.77
N THR A 278 0.07 -3.00 -13.41
CA THR A 278 0.10 -2.81 -14.85
C THR A 278 1.15 -3.69 -15.48
N HIS A 279 0.82 -4.31 -16.61
CA HIS A 279 1.78 -5.09 -17.39
C HIS A 279 2.89 -4.19 -17.95
N VAL A 280 4.16 -4.52 -17.68
CA VAL A 280 5.33 -3.84 -18.25
C VAL A 280 5.75 -4.53 -19.56
N GLY A 281 6.13 -3.74 -20.56
CA GLY A 281 6.56 -4.28 -21.85
C GLY A 281 7.82 -5.16 -21.77
N ILE A 282 8.10 -5.88 -22.84
CA ILE A 282 9.12 -6.93 -22.86
C ILE A 282 10.54 -6.33 -22.99
N GLU A 283 10.72 -5.39 -23.92
CA GLU A 283 12.03 -4.85 -24.28
C GLU A 283 12.57 -3.82 -23.26
N GLU A 284 13.88 -3.58 -23.28
CA GLU A 284 14.51 -2.61 -22.37
C GLU A 284 13.96 -1.18 -22.51
N ASP A 285 13.46 -0.80 -23.68
CA ASP A 285 12.89 0.54 -23.96
C ASP A 285 11.63 0.86 -23.13
N TYR A 286 10.99 -0.15 -22.54
CA TYR A 286 9.91 0.03 -21.57
C TYR A 286 10.40 0.45 -20.17
N ASN A 287 11.72 0.47 -19.96
CA ASN A 287 12.35 1.04 -18.78
C ASN A 287 12.82 2.47 -19.05
N ILE A 288 12.30 3.41 -18.28
CA ILE A 288 12.77 4.79 -18.28
C ILE A 288 13.99 4.85 -17.36
N ASN A 289 15.19 4.90 -17.94
CA ASN A 289 16.44 4.88 -17.18
C ASN A 289 16.75 6.27 -16.58
N LEU A 290 16.49 6.41 -15.27
CA LEU A 290 16.71 7.64 -14.53
C LEU A 290 18.18 8.02 -14.39
N ASP A 291 19.10 7.04 -14.35
CA ASP A 291 20.54 7.34 -14.29
C ASP A 291 21.03 7.97 -15.59
N HIS A 292 20.47 7.58 -16.73
CA HIS A 292 20.78 8.19 -18.03
C HIS A 292 20.09 9.54 -18.18
N LEU A 293 18.80 9.61 -17.83
CA LEU A 293 18.03 10.84 -17.96
C LEU A 293 18.64 11.96 -17.09
N LEU A 294 19.04 11.64 -15.86
CA LEU A 294 19.54 12.60 -14.87
C LEU A 294 21.08 12.66 -14.79
N HIS A 295 21.79 12.20 -15.83
CA HIS A 295 23.26 12.06 -15.80
C HIS A 295 24.03 13.37 -15.58
N ASP A 296 23.45 14.51 -15.97
CA ASP A 296 24.01 15.85 -15.76
C ASP A 296 24.03 16.30 -14.29
N TYR A 297 23.31 15.58 -13.42
CA TYR A 297 23.21 15.89 -12.00
C TYR A 297 24.02 14.90 -11.17
N ARG A 298 24.65 15.41 -10.11
CA ARG A 298 25.28 14.54 -9.12
C ARG A 298 24.22 13.90 -8.21
N VAL A 299 23.70 12.75 -8.64
CA VAL A 299 22.71 11.95 -7.92
C VAL A 299 23.36 11.15 -6.79
N LEU A 300 22.82 11.26 -5.56
CA LEU A 300 23.21 10.44 -4.42
C LEU A 300 23.00 8.96 -4.71
N GLN A 301 24.07 8.16 -4.67
CA GLN A 301 23.99 6.72 -4.87
C GLN A 301 23.66 5.99 -3.57
N LEU A 302 23.03 4.81 -3.68
CA LEU A 302 22.67 4.00 -2.52
C LEU A 302 23.92 3.62 -1.70
N GLY A 303 23.87 3.93 -0.40
CA GLY A 303 24.96 3.67 0.55
C GLY A 303 25.92 4.85 0.73
N GLU A 304 25.85 5.89 -0.10
CA GLU A 304 26.62 7.11 0.09
C GLU A 304 26.04 7.97 1.21
N LYS A 305 26.91 8.79 1.83
CA LYS A 305 26.48 9.85 2.74
C LYS A 305 26.28 11.14 1.96
N VAL A 306 25.20 11.86 2.26
CA VAL A 306 24.95 13.17 1.69
C VAL A 306 26.12 14.10 2.00
N SER A 307 26.67 14.70 0.95
CA SER A 307 27.76 15.66 0.98
C SER A 307 27.40 16.87 0.13
N GLY A 308 28.07 18.01 0.35
CA GLY A 308 27.71 19.28 -0.30
C GLY A 308 27.80 19.30 -1.83
N GLY A 309 28.40 18.27 -2.45
CA GLY A 309 28.43 18.16 -3.91
C GLY A 309 27.23 17.45 -4.53
N HIS A 310 26.40 16.76 -3.76
CA HIS A 310 25.20 16.11 -4.30
C HIS A 310 24.13 17.14 -4.63
N GLN A 311 23.47 16.95 -5.77
CA GLN A 311 22.43 17.86 -6.25
C GLN A 311 21.04 17.23 -6.16
N LEU A 312 20.94 15.91 -6.27
CA LEU A 312 19.66 15.22 -6.41
C LEU A 312 19.67 13.90 -5.62
N VAL A 313 18.55 13.57 -4.99
CA VAL A 313 18.27 12.21 -4.50
C VAL A 313 17.13 11.63 -5.31
N VAL A 314 17.30 10.40 -5.79
CA VAL A 314 16.26 9.66 -6.54
C VAL A 314 15.78 8.49 -5.69
N CYS A 315 14.49 8.49 -5.39
CA CYS A 315 13.81 7.39 -4.71
C CYS A 315 12.83 6.74 -5.68
N ASN A 316 13.33 5.76 -6.43
CA ASN A 316 12.54 4.97 -7.37
C ASN A 316 11.61 4.00 -6.62
N ASN A 317 10.33 4.03 -6.94
CA ASN A 317 9.28 3.17 -6.44
C ASN A 317 8.52 2.57 -7.64
N GLU A 318 9.28 1.96 -8.53
CA GLU A 318 8.82 1.28 -9.74
C GLU A 318 8.18 2.20 -10.78
N ARG A 319 6.85 2.25 -10.91
CA ARG A 319 6.18 3.13 -11.89
C ARG A 319 6.05 4.57 -11.41
N MET A 320 6.57 4.88 -10.22
CA MET A 320 6.73 6.26 -9.74
C MET A 320 8.14 6.49 -9.19
N ALA A 321 8.66 7.72 -9.25
CA ALA A 321 9.85 8.12 -8.50
C ALA A 321 9.66 9.47 -7.79
N TYR A 322 10.18 9.57 -6.57
CA TYR A 322 10.37 10.86 -5.91
C TYR A 322 11.77 11.35 -6.24
N LEU A 323 11.87 12.58 -6.73
CA LEU A 323 13.12 13.28 -6.95
C LEU A 323 13.20 14.41 -5.92
N TYR A 324 14.30 14.47 -5.17
CA TYR A 324 14.53 15.49 -4.15
C TYR A 324 15.67 16.40 -4.58
N PRO A 325 15.35 17.55 -5.20
CA PRO A 325 16.35 18.59 -5.45
C PRO A 325 16.96 19.04 -4.12
N LEU A 326 18.27 18.87 -3.95
CA LEU A 326 18.99 19.35 -2.76
C LEU A 326 19.34 20.85 -2.86
N GLN A 327 19.05 21.46 -4.00
CA GLN A 327 19.30 22.85 -4.35
C GLN A 327 18.05 23.42 -5.05
N PRO A 328 17.43 24.51 -4.58
CA PRO A 328 16.16 25.02 -5.15
C PRO A 328 16.23 25.34 -6.66
N GLU A 329 17.37 25.84 -7.12
CA GLU A 329 17.61 26.31 -8.48
C GLU A 329 17.59 25.19 -9.54
N ILE A 330 17.74 23.93 -9.14
CA ILE A 330 17.73 22.82 -10.10
C ILE A 330 16.32 22.29 -10.39
N ASN A 331 15.33 22.60 -9.56
CA ASN A 331 13.96 22.07 -9.70
C ASN A 331 13.39 22.33 -11.12
N LYS A 332 13.44 23.59 -11.56
CA LYS A 332 12.96 23.98 -12.90
C LYS A 332 13.73 23.30 -14.03
N LYS A 333 15.04 23.09 -13.86
CA LYS A 333 15.90 22.41 -14.85
C LYS A 333 15.56 20.93 -14.96
N ILE A 334 15.29 20.27 -13.83
CA ILE A 334 14.86 18.87 -13.80
C ILE A 334 13.48 18.73 -14.46
N VAL A 335 12.49 19.58 -14.11
CA VAL A 335 11.17 19.54 -14.75
C VAL A 335 11.27 19.75 -16.27
N ALA A 336 12.07 20.73 -16.73
CA ALA A 336 12.26 20.98 -18.15
C ALA A 336 12.90 19.81 -18.90
N LEU A 337 13.84 19.11 -18.28
CA LEU A 337 14.46 17.89 -18.81
C LEU A 337 13.44 16.74 -18.91
N LEU A 338 12.70 16.48 -17.82
CA LEU A 338 11.71 15.40 -17.75
C LEU A 338 10.55 15.62 -18.73
N LYS A 339 10.16 16.87 -18.99
CA LYS A 339 9.10 17.23 -19.95
C LYS A 339 9.34 16.64 -21.34
N ALA A 340 10.60 16.49 -21.78
CA ALA A 340 10.91 15.96 -23.10
C ALA A 340 10.74 14.43 -23.21
N GLU A 341 10.63 13.73 -22.09
CA GLU A 341 10.49 12.27 -22.06
C GLU A 341 9.00 11.87 -22.18
N ALA A 342 8.59 11.48 -23.40
CA ALA A 342 7.20 11.13 -23.69
C ALA A 342 6.71 9.86 -22.97
N ARG A 343 7.62 9.01 -22.45
CA ARG A 343 7.27 7.82 -21.66
C ARG A 343 6.89 8.17 -20.22
N ILE A 344 7.24 9.36 -19.73
CA ILE A 344 6.73 9.89 -18.46
C ILE A 344 5.27 10.30 -18.66
N ASP A 345 4.46 9.94 -17.69
CA ASP A 345 3.04 10.21 -17.63
C ASP A 345 2.79 11.60 -17.03
N LEU A 346 2.98 11.71 -15.71
CA LEU A 346 2.82 12.97 -14.98
C LEU A 346 4.14 13.35 -14.31
N ILE A 347 4.44 14.65 -14.33
CA ILE A 347 5.50 15.31 -13.56
C ILE A 347 4.80 16.31 -12.66
N ALA A 348 4.95 16.17 -11.34
CA ALA A 348 4.22 17.01 -10.40
C ALA A 348 5.13 17.52 -9.28
N TRP A 349 4.90 18.76 -8.86
CA TRP A 349 5.61 19.39 -7.74
C TRP A 349 4.70 20.35 -6.99
N LYS A 350 5.15 20.76 -5.81
CA LYS A 350 4.47 21.78 -5.00
C LYS A 350 5.00 23.16 -5.36
N GLU A 351 4.10 24.12 -5.51
CA GLU A 351 4.40 25.54 -5.45
C GLU A 351 3.52 26.13 -4.35
N ASP A 352 4.10 26.63 -3.27
CA ASP A 352 3.36 27.04 -2.07
C ASP A 352 2.35 25.95 -1.60
N ASN A 353 1.06 26.27 -1.58
CA ASN A 353 -0.04 25.38 -1.22
C ASN A 353 -0.79 24.78 -2.45
N GLN A 354 -0.24 24.91 -3.65
CA GLN A 354 -0.79 24.31 -4.87
C GLN A 354 0.08 23.18 -5.39
N VAL A 355 -0.56 22.23 -6.06
CA VAL A 355 0.09 21.21 -6.87
C VAL A 355 0.09 21.68 -8.31
N VAL A 356 1.26 21.63 -8.95
CA VAL A 356 1.41 21.81 -10.39
C VAL A 356 1.68 20.43 -11.00
N VAL A 357 0.99 20.12 -12.09
CA VAL A 357 1.09 18.84 -12.80
C VAL A 357 1.30 19.12 -14.27
N MET A 358 2.32 18.48 -14.83
CA MET A 358 2.69 18.57 -16.24
C MET A 358 2.68 17.18 -16.86
N GLU A 359 2.12 17.08 -18.07
CA GLU A 359 2.18 15.85 -18.85
C GLU A 359 3.54 15.71 -19.57
N GLY A 360 4.17 14.54 -19.47
CA GLY A 360 5.39 14.21 -20.21
C GLY A 360 5.18 14.16 -21.73
N GLY A 361 6.14 14.68 -22.49
CA GLY A 361 6.15 14.74 -23.95
C GLY A 361 5.41 15.95 -24.54
N SER A 362 4.22 16.29 -24.02
CA SER A 362 3.44 17.44 -24.51
C SER A 362 3.78 18.74 -23.75
N GLY A 363 4.07 18.62 -22.45
CA GLY A 363 4.25 19.75 -21.55
C GLY A 363 2.99 20.56 -21.30
N ARG A 364 1.80 20.00 -21.57
CA ARG A 364 0.52 20.54 -21.08
C ARG A 364 0.56 20.55 -19.56
N GLU A 365 -0.04 21.56 -18.96
CA GLU A 365 0.06 21.80 -17.52
C GLU A 365 -1.31 22.18 -16.95
N MET A 366 -1.55 21.69 -15.74
CA MET A 366 -2.61 22.18 -14.86
C MET A 366 -2.09 22.36 -13.45
N SER A 367 -2.79 23.16 -12.67
CA SER A 367 -2.56 23.29 -11.25
C SER A 367 -3.86 23.18 -10.46
N PHE A 368 -3.74 22.74 -9.22
CA PHE A 368 -4.89 22.62 -8.33
C PHE A 368 -4.51 22.84 -6.87
N LYS A 369 -5.51 23.24 -6.07
CA LYS A 369 -5.38 23.34 -4.61
C LYS A 369 -6.73 23.04 -3.93
N PRO A 370 -6.73 22.58 -2.66
CA PRO A 370 -7.95 22.36 -1.91
C PRO A 370 -8.78 23.65 -1.73
N ASN A 371 -10.05 23.50 -1.36
CA ASN A 371 -10.99 24.56 -1.00
C ASN A 371 -11.32 25.52 -2.16
N GLY A 372 -11.73 24.98 -3.30
CA GLY A 372 -12.24 25.76 -4.43
C GLY A 372 -13.68 25.44 -4.80
N PRO A 373 -14.17 25.94 -5.96
CA PRO A 373 -15.58 25.82 -6.32
C PRO A 373 -15.96 24.44 -6.90
N PHE A 374 -15.00 23.61 -7.31
CA PHE A 374 -15.28 22.33 -7.95
C PHE A 374 -15.32 21.20 -6.93
N VAL A 375 -16.36 20.37 -6.96
CA VAL A 375 -16.57 19.26 -6.02
C VAL A 375 -16.31 17.93 -6.71
N ASP A 376 -15.49 17.08 -6.11
CA ASP A 376 -15.22 15.73 -6.62
C ASP A 376 -16.27 14.69 -6.21
N PRO A 377 -16.27 13.48 -6.79
CA PRO A 377 -17.25 12.44 -6.46
C PRO A 377 -17.24 12.01 -4.99
N TYR A 378 -16.21 12.38 -4.23
CA TYR A 378 -16.03 12.06 -2.82
C TYR A 378 -16.35 13.24 -1.88
N GLY A 379 -16.82 14.37 -2.45
CA GLY A 379 -17.23 15.55 -1.71
C GLY A 379 -16.10 16.53 -1.36
N SER A 380 -14.86 16.26 -1.77
CA SER A 380 -13.77 17.21 -1.57
C SER A 380 -13.87 18.35 -2.58
N THR A 381 -13.38 19.53 -2.21
CA THR A 381 -13.49 20.73 -3.05
C THR A 381 -12.14 21.23 -3.51
N TRP A 382 -12.07 21.69 -4.76
CA TRP A 382 -10.82 21.99 -5.46
C TRP A 382 -10.94 23.27 -6.30
N ALA A 383 -9.87 24.06 -6.30
CA ALA A 383 -9.64 25.09 -7.31
C ALA A 383 -8.77 24.47 -8.39
N LEU A 384 -9.16 24.65 -9.65
CA LEU A 384 -8.49 24.07 -10.82
C LEU A 384 -8.10 25.17 -11.80
N THR A 385 -6.92 25.08 -12.42
CA THR A 385 -6.44 26.02 -13.44
C THR A 385 -5.60 25.27 -14.48
N GLY A 386 -5.61 25.71 -15.74
CA GLY A 386 -4.86 25.07 -16.83
C GLY A 386 -5.64 23.98 -17.57
N ASP A 387 -4.92 23.05 -18.21
CA ASP A 387 -5.50 22.01 -19.06
C ASP A 387 -5.85 20.75 -18.26
N LEU A 388 -7.14 20.58 -17.95
CA LEU A 388 -7.65 19.46 -17.15
C LEU A 388 -7.46 18.09 -17.80
N ALA A 389 -7.22 18.03 -19.11
CA ALA A 389 -6.93 16.78 -19.81
C ALA A 389 -5.58 16.17 -19.40
N VAL A 390 -4.70 16.93 -18.73
CA VAL A 390 -3.46 16.40 -18.13
C VAL A 390 -3.76 15.31 -17.11
N MET A 391 -4.82 15.45 -16.33
CA MET A 391 -5.26 14.45 -15.34
C MET A 391 -6.59 13.79 -15.72
N ASP A 392 -6.95 13.81 -17.01
CA ASP A 392 -8.19 13.24 -17.53
C ASP A 392 -9.43 13.62 -16.68
N ILE A 393 -9.51 14.91 -16.35
CA ILE A 393 -10.62 15.50 -15.58
C ILE A 393 -11.59 16.17 -16.55
N SER A 394 -12.87 15.85 -16.39
CA SER A 394 -13.95 16.58 -17.03
C SER A 394 -14.86 17.25 -16.01
N LEU A 395 -15.54 18.32 -16.42
CA LEU A 395 -16.41 19.11 -15.56
C LEU A 395 -17.86 19.05 -16.04
N LYS A 396 -18.77 18.72 -15.12
CA LYS A 396 -20.22 18.83 -15.30
C LYS A 396 -20.76 19.91 -14.38
N GLY A 397 -20.71 21.16 -14.85
CA GLY A 397 -20.93 22.33 -14.01
C GLY A 397 -19.81 22.46 -12.98
N GLN A 398 -20.15 22.45 -11.69
CA GLN A 398 -19.17 22.46 -10.58
C GLN A 398 -18.73 21.05 -10.14
N LYS A 399 -19.18 19.99 -10.79
CA LYS A 399 -18.79 18.61 -10.43
C LYS A 399 -17.63 18.12 -11.27
N ILE A 400 -16.64 17.52 -10.61
CA ILE A 400 -15.50 16.85 -11.24
C ILE A 400 -15.89 15.40 -11.54
N GLU A 401 -15.55 14.94 -12.74
CA GLU A 401 -15.57 13.53 -13.12
C GLU A 401 -14.14 13.11 -13.49
N TYR A 402 -13.65 12.04 -12.84
CA TYR A 402 -12.32 11.48 -13.08
C TYR A 402 -12.36 10.38 -14.14
N GLY A 403 -11.43 10.39 -15.08
CA GLY A 403 -11.19 9.29 -16.01
C GLY A 403 -10.06 8.36 -15.52
N ASP A 404 -8.90 8.40 -16.20
CA ASP A 404 -7.78 7.48 -15.99
C ASP A 404 -7.04 7.63 -14.64
N TYR A 405 -7.29 8.72 -13.90
CA TYR A 405 -6.67 9.01 -12.60
C TYR A 405 -7.74 9.18 -11.50
N PRO A 406 -8.38 8.09 -11.05
CA PRO A 406 -9.44 8.16 -10.06
C PRO A 406 -8.92 8.74 -8.75
N ASP A 407 -9.70 9.66 -8.16
CA ASP A 407 -9.32 10.43 -6.96
C ASP A 407 -7.96 11.13 -7.07
N GLY A 408 -7.56 11.48 -8.31
CA GLY A 408 -6.20 11.89 -8.62
C GLY A 408 -5.74 13.13 -7.85
N LEU A 409 -6.63 14.09 -7.59
CA LEU A 409 -6.30 15.34 -6.89
C LEU A 409 -5.92 15.08 -5.42
N ALA A 410 -6.76 14.36 -4.67
CA ALA A 410 -6.50 14.05 -3.27
C ALA A 410 -5.26 13.16 -3.11
N ARG A 411 -5.14 12.16 -3.97
CA ARG A 411 -4.04 11.20 -3.96
C ARG A 411 -2.68 11.84 -4.26
N LEU A 412 -2.60 12.67 -5.31
CA LEU A 412 -1.36 13.37 -5.66
C LEU A 412 -1.01 14.46 -4.63
N TYR A 413 -2.01 15.20 -4.13
CA TYR A 413 -1.81 16.12 -3.01
C TYR A 413 -1.26 15.39 -1.78
N GLY A 414 -1.84 14.24 -1.43
CA GLY A 414 -1.39 13.38 -0.34
C GLY A 414 0.10 13.03 -0.43
N ALA A 415 0.54 12.56 -1.59
CA ALA A 415 1.95 12.20 -1.83
C ALA A 415 2.89 13.42 -1.75
N LEU A 416 2.56 14.52 -2.42
CA LEU A 416 3.40 15.72 -2.47
C LEU A 416 3.54 16.39 -1.09
N PHE A 417 2.45 16.46 -0.33
CA PHE A 417 2.42 17.07 1.02
C PHE A 417 2.69 16.07 2.15
N SER A 418 3.12 14.84 1.82
CA SER A 418 3.65 13.87 2.80
C SER A 418 4.89 14.38 3.54
N GLN A 419 5.62 15.30 2.91
CA GLN A 419 6.80 15.96 3.47
C GLN A 419 6.74 17.46 3.17
N GLU A 420 7.36 18.27 4.04
CA GLU A 420 7.52 19.70 3.80
C GLU A 420 8.57 19.99 2.72
N PHE A 421 9.62 19.16 2.66
CA PHE A 421 10.76 19.36 1.76
C PHE A 421 10.33 19.41 0.27
N PRO A 422 10.95 20.27 -0.55
CA PRO A 422 10.67 20.32 -1.99
C PRO A 422 10.98 19.00 -2.68
N LEU A 423 10.03 18.50 -3.45
CA LEU A 423 10.19 17.25 -4.18
C LEU A 423 9.38 17.29 -5.48
N ILE A 424 9.82 16.50 -6.44
CA ILE A 424 9.12 16.22 -7.69
C ILE A 424 8.65 14.77 -7.64
N VAL A 425 7.40 14.54 -8.00
CA VAL A 425 6.84 13.22 -8.30
C VAL A 425 6.85 13.03 -9.80
N ILE A 426 7.29 11.85 -10.25
CA ILE A 426 7.07 11.40 -11.62
C ILE A 426 6.34 10.07 -11.64
N THR A 427 5.43 9.88 -12.59
CA THR A 427 4.79 8.59 -12.92
C THR A 427 5.16 8.15 -14.33
N ALA A 428 5.25 6.84 -14.56
CA ALA A 428 5.49 6.27 -15.89
C ALA A 428 4.18 5.98 -16.61
N ARG A 429 4.11 6.19 -17.93
CA ARG A 429 2.92 5.83 -18.73
C ARG A 429 2.60 4.35 -18.60
N PRO A 430 1.35 3.92 -18.82
CA PRO A 430 1.02 2.50 -18.85
C PRO A 430 1.99 1.72 -19.75
N ARG A 431 2.39 0.54 -19.27
CA ARG A 431 3.44 -0.34 -19.86
C ARG A 431 4.89 0.03 -19.60
N PHE A 432 5.15 1.21 -19.04
CA PHE A 432 6.50 1.64 -18.67
C PHE A 432 6.70 1.62 -17.15
N GLU A 433 7.95 1.46 -16.74
CA GLU A 433 8.41 1.61 -15.36
C GLU A 433 9.74 2.38 -15.32
N PHE A 434 10.13 2.88 -14.13
CA PHE A 434 11.43 3.52 -13.95
C PHE A 434 12.52 2.52 -13.57
N LYS A 435 13.69 2.70 -14.19
CA LYS A 435 14.90 1.97 -13.85
C LYS A 435 15.93 2.93 -13.27
N SER A 436 16.56 2.53 -12.17
CA SER A 436 17.73 3.19 -11.59
C SER A 436 18.67 2.13 -11.04
N ARG A 437 19.94 2.48 -10.86
CA ARG A 437 20.99 1.55 -10.44
C ARG A 437 20.59 0.76 -9.19
N TYR A 438 20.64 -0.57 -9.29
CA TYR A 438 20.29 -1.54 -8.25
C TYR A 438 18.79 -1.78 -7.99
N TYR A 439 17.89 -1.03 -8.61
CA TYR A 439 16.45 -1.25 -8.48
C TYR A 439 16.02 -2.43 -9.36
N PRO A 440 14.99 -3.20 -8.94
CA PRO A 440 14.42 -4.26 -9.76
C PRO A 440 13.74 -3.70 -11.01
N THR A 441 13.60 -4.54 -12.02
CA THR A 441 12.81 -4.28 -13.22
C THR A 441 11.92 -5.50 -13.47
N HIS A 442 10.76 -5.28 -14.08
CA HIS A 442 9.68 -6.23 -14.23
C HIS A 442 9.25 -6.39 -15.70
N ASN A 443 10.19 -6.27 -16.64
CA ASN A 443 9.96 -6.56 -18.06
C ASN A 443 9.19 -7.87 -18.25
N ASN A 444 8.17 -7.84 -19.12
CA ASN A 444 7.23 -8.95 -19.36
C ASN A 444 6.40 -9.38 -18.12
N GLY A 445 6.48 -8.63 -17.04
CA GLY A 445 5.83 -8.86 -15.77
C GLY A 445 4.73 -7.85 -15.48
N GLY A 446 4.46 -7.64 -14.21
CA GLY A 446 3.61 -6.57 -13.68
C GLY A 446 4.43 -5.61 -12.82
N SER A 447 4.01 -4.36 -12.75
CA SER A 447 4.56 -3.34 -11.86
C SER A 447 3.47 -2.33 -11.49
N HIS A 448 3.68 -1.59 -10.40
CA HIS A 448 2.71 -0.65 -9.86
C HIS A 448 3.41 0.61 -9.33
N GLY A 449 2.65 1.48 -8.67
CA GLY A 449 3.14 2.69 -8.02
C GLY A 449 2.54 3.97 -8.62
N SER A 450 1.93 3.91 -9.81
CA SER A 450 1.44 5.09 -10.52
C SER A 450 0.04 5.56 -10.05
N LEU A 451 -0.39 6.74 -10.51
CA LEU A 451 -1.74 7.26 -10.29
C LEU A 451 -2.81 6.61 -11.17
N HIS A 452 -2.40 5.92 -12.23
CA HIS A 452 -3.29 5.39 -13.24
C HIS A 452 -4.24 4.34 -12.66
N LYS A 453 -5.48 4.29 -13.16
CA LYS A 453 -6.55 3.41 -12.65
C LYS A 453 -6.19 1.94 -12.56
N TRP A 454 -5.31 1.44 -13.43
CA TRP A 454 -4.85 0.04 -13.40
C TRP A 454 -4.02 -0.31 -12.15
N ASP A 455 -3.32 0.66 -11.58
CA ASP A 455 -2.59 0.47 -10.32
C ASP A 455 -3.49 0.82 -9.12
N SER A 456 -4.57 1.56 -9.36
CA SER A 456 -5.31 2.28 -8.33
C SER A 456 -6.67 1.70 -7.96
N LEU A 457 -7.32 0.98 -8.88
CA LEU A 457 -8.63 0.39 -8.65
C LEU A 457 -8.47 -0.98 -7.98
N ILE A 458 -9.15 -1.15 -6.84
CA ILE A 458 -9.16 -2.34 -6.01
C ILE A 458 -10.60 -2.84 -5.83
N PRO A 459 -10.81 -4.15 -5.67
CA PRO A 459 -12.13 -4.69 -5.38
C PRO A 459 -12.43 -4.58 -3.88
N LEU A 460 -13.70 -4.52 -3.51
CA LEU A 460 -14.16 -4.66 -2.14
C LEU A 460 -15.36 -5.59 -2.11
N ILE A 461 -15.24 -6.68 -1.35
CA ILE A 461 -16.33 -7.60 -1.01
C ILE A 461 -16.60 -7.48 0.48
N VAL A 462 -17.86 -7.30 0.87
CA VAL A 462 -18.29 -7.36 2.28
C VAL A 462 -19.48 -8.30 2.39
N ALA A 463 -19.30 -9.39 3.13
CA ALA A 463 -20.32 -10.42 3.34
C ALA A 463 -20.66 -10.55 4.84
N GLY A 464 -21.90 -10.89 5.15
CA GLY A 464 -22.37 -11.04 6.53
C GLY A 464 -22.78 -9.75 7.23
N ASP A 465 -22.65 -8.58 6.57
CA ASP A 465 -23.22 -7.32 7.05
C ASP A 465 -24.73 -7.26 6.77
N GLU A 466 -25.53 -7.23 7.84
CA GLU A 466 -27.00 -7.17 7.77
C GLU A 466 -27.53 -5.72 7.85
N SER A 467 -26.66 -4.73 8.11
CA SER A 467 -27.06 -3.33 8.23
C SER A 467 -27.43 -2.70 6.87
N GLY A 468 -26.97 -3.29 5.76
CA GLY A 468 -27.18 -2.75 4.42
C GLY A 468 -26.39 -1.47 4.15
N SER A 469 -25.31 -1.22 4.90
CA SER A 469 -24.47 -0.04 4.75
C SER A 469 -23.87 0.02 3.35
N SER A 470 -23.84 1.22 2.74
CA SER A 470 -23.21 1.42 1.44
C SER A 470 -21.70 1.18 1.54
N LEU A 471 -21.15 0.41 0.61
CA LEU A 471 -19.71 0.17 0.57
C LEU A 471 -18.91 1.46 0.34
N PRO A 472 -17.80 1.68 1.07
CA PRO A 472 -16.91 2.82 0.86
C PRO A 472 -16.30 2.79 -0.54
N SER A 473 -16.03 3.96 -1.12
CA SER A 473 -15.47 4.10 -2.47
C SER A 473 -13.96 4.30 -2.51
N ARG A 474 -13.34 4.53 -1.36
CA ARG A 474 -11.90 4.74 -1.24
C ARG A 474 -11.35 3.94 -0.07
N LEU A 475 -10.11 3.49 -0.19
CA LEU A 475 -9.40 2.75 0.85
C LEU A 475 -9.29 3.56 2.16
N VAL A 476 -9.10 4.88 2.08
CA VAL A 476 -9.06 5.75 3.26
C VAL A 476 -10.38 5.77 4.05
N ASP A 477 -11.51 5.43 3.41
CA ASP A 477 -12.81 5.39 4.07
C ASP A 477 -13.06 4.05 4.78
N PHE A 478 -12.20 3.04 4.58
CA PHE A 478 -12.40 1.69 5.14
C PHE A 478 -12.34 1.69 6.67
N LYS A 479 -11.41 2.42 7.27
CA LYS A 479 -11.33 2.52 8.74
C LYS A 479 -12.63 3.06 9.33
N GLY A 480 -13.15 4.16 8.78
CA GLY A 480 -14.42 4.75 9.22
C GLY A 480 -15.60 3.79 9.03
N TYR A 481 -15.64 3.10 7.89
CA TYR A 481 -16.63 2.06 7.61
C TYR A 481 -16.61 0.93 8.65
N ILE A 482 -15.44 0.35 8.93
CA ILE A 482 -15.28 -0.76 9.89
C ILE A 482 -15.69 -0.34 11.30
N LEU A 483 -15.29 0.86 11.75
CA LEU A 483 -15.69 1.38 13.07
C LEU A 483 -17.20 1.59 13.16
N ASN A 484 -17.85 1.99 12.06
CA ASN A 484 -19.30 2.15 12.00
C ASN A 484 -20.05 0.80 12.01
N LEU A 485 -19.47 -0.26 11.46
CA LEU A 485 -20.04 -1.61 11.56
C LEU A 485 -20.16 -2.05 13.03
N PHE A 486 -19.13 -1.80 13.84
CA PHE A 486 -19.23 -2.08 15.28
C PHE A 486 -20.29 -1.24 15.97
N LYS A 487 -20.38 0.07 15.68
CA LYS A 487 -21.38 0.98 16.28
C LYS A 487 -22.82 0.61 15.92
N SER A 488 -23.07 0.22 14.67
CA SER A 488 -24.43 -0.10 14.18
C SER A 488 -25.00 -1.35 14.88
N HIS A 489 -24.14 -2.28 15.29
CA HIS A 489 -24.52 -3.44 16.10
C HIS A 489 -24.79 -3.13 17.59
N TYR A 490 -24.48 -1.93 18.09
CA TYR A 490 -24.83 -1.51 19.46
C TYR A 490 -26.20 -0.81 19.55
N LEU A 491 -26.77 -0.38 18.42
CA LEU A 491 -28.04 0.36 18.36
C LEU A 491 -29.23 -0.50 17.89
N GLN A 492 -28.97 -1.75 17.50
CA GLN A 492 -29.97 -2.80 17.26
C GLN A 492 -29.94 -3.77 18.43
#